data_AF-A0A7C5G905-F1
#
_entry.id   AF-A0A7C5G905-F1
#
_cell.length_a   1.000
_cell.length_b   1.000
_cell.length_c   1.000
_cell.angle_alpha   90.00
_cell.angle_beta   90.00
_cell.angle_gamma   90.00
#
_symmetry.space_group_name_H-M   'P 1'
#
loop_
_entity.id
_entity.type
_entity.pdbx_description
1 polymer ?
#
loop_
_entity_poly.entity_id
_entity_poly.type
_entity_poly.pdbx_seq_one_letter_code
_entity_poly.pdbx_strand_id
1 'polypeptide(L)'
;RSIDGLEWNVKNQKIIGKATTSGDFTLIAYGLFHSDKGYKQKIESSFRLTIIPDPRSLWKNLEPDEKLPYPKSHNDSDSLETEDNNILLFASKRGRSHAHIGTFRDDDGKIVTTPSGWSVLCVADGAGSCSLSREGSKIVTDSATNMLIELLSFQNGNDIETLFLENLDSPSPELEEELQKKLEETIVSASYHALKAIHQKAQDTNQHIKEFSTTLLLTAHKKVERGHIILSFWIGDGVIAIYHKGQKIEILGEPDSGEFAGQTRFLSNDIFNKKSVAKRTSINLVKDFTALILATDGVSDPFFNTDENLKKIEKWDDFWKDFSKNIEISNPEKSSNNILSWLDFWSIGNHDDRSIALLLPEGSNV
;
A
#
# COMPACT_ATOMS: atom_id res chain seq x y z
N ARG A 1 -38.09 19.05 -22.60
CA ARG A 1 -37.15 20.04 -22.04
C ARG A 1 -35.82 19.85 -22.77
N SER A 2 -35.16 20.93 -23.20
CA SER A 2 -33.76 20.82 -23.64
C SER A 2 -32.92 20.35 -22.45
N ILE A 3 -31.99 19.44 -22.70
CA ILE A 3 -30.98 19.05 -21.72
C ILE A 3 -29.75 19.88 -22.06
N ASP A 4 -29.20 20.61 -21.10
CA ASP A 4 -28.08 21.51 -21.35
C ASP A 4 -26.88 20.74 -21.90
N GLY A 5 -26.33 21.25 -23.00
CA GLY A 5 -25.22 20.62 -23.74
C GLY A 5 -25.62 19.51 -24.71
N LEU A 6 -26.91 19.18 -24.84
CA LEU A 6 -27.43 18.25 -25.85
C LEU A 6 -28.38 18.93 -26.84
N GLU A 7 -28.23 18.62 -28.12
CA GLU A 7 -29.06 19.14 -29.21
C GLU A 7 -29.60 18.01 -30.11
N TRP A 8 -30.78 18.23 -30.70
CA TRP A 8 -31.35 17.31 -31.69
C TRP A 8 -30.89 17.69 -33.10
N ASN A 9 -30.10 16.81 -33.71
CA ASN A 9 -29.72 16.92 -35.11
C ASN A 9 -30.85 16.39 -36.00
N VAL A 10 -31.63 17.30 -36.59
CA VAL A 10 -32.78 16.97 -37.46
C VAL A 10 -32.35 16.17 -38.69
N LYS A 11 -31.20 16.50 -39.30
CA LYS A 11 -30.73 15.88 -40.55
C LYS A 11 -30.40 14.40 -40.36
N ASN A 12 -29.75 14.07 -39.25
CA ASN A 12 -29.27 12.72 -38.96
C ASN A 12 -30.18 11.96 -37.99
N GLN A 13 -31.23 12.60 -37.48
CA GLN A 13 -32.13 12.08 -36.45
C GLN A 13 -31.37 11.55 -35.22
N LYS A 14 -30.43 12.35 -34.69
CA LYS A 14 -29.60 11.99 -33.54
C LYS A 14 -29.58 13.10 -32.49
N ILE A 15 -29.50 12.73 -31.22
CA ILE A 15 -29.12 13.66 -30.14
C ILE A 15 -27.58 13.70 -30.11
N ILE A 16 -27.00 14.89 -30.15
CA ILE A 16 -25.55 15.11 -30.16
C ILE A 16 -25.16 16.15 -29.10
N GLY A 17 -23.90 16.15 -28.68
CA GLY A 17 -23.35 17.09 -27.71
C GLY A 17 -22.78 16.40 -26.46
N LYS A 18 -22.37 17.20 -25.48
CA LYS A 18 -21.85 16.76 -24.18
C LYS A 18 -22.71 17.39 -23.10
N ALA A 19 -23.50 16.56 -22.41
CA ALA A 19 -24.37 17.03 -21.35
C ALA A 19 -23.55 17.66 -20.22
N THR A 20 -24.03 18.81 -19.72
CA THR A 20 -23.39 19.55 -18.62
C THR A 20 -24.04 19.27 -17.27
N THR A 21 -25.16 18.56 -17.25
CA THR A 21 -25.91 18.19 -16.04
C THR A 21 -26.21 16.70 -16.03
N SER A 22 -25.91 16.03 -14.92
CA SER A 22 -26.35 14.66 -14.68
C SER A 22 -27.80 14.60 -14.17
N GLY A 23 -28.46 13.48 -14.38
CA GLY A 23 -29.80 13.22 -13.87
C GLY A 23 -30.64 12.35 -14.78
N ASP A 24 -31.89 12.16 -14.38
CA ASP A 24 -32.90 11.48 -15.17
C ASP A 24 -33.76 12.49 -15.93
N PHE A 25 -33.79 12.33 -17.24
CA PHE A 25 -34.54 13.20 -18.14
C PHE A 25 -35.59 12.40 -18.89
N THR A 26 -36.80 12.92 -18.95
CA THR A 26 -37.82 12.40 -19.86
C THR A 26 -37.77 13.21 -21.15
N LEU A 27 -37.45 12.52 -22.24
CA LEU A 27 -37.48 13.06 -23.59
C LEU A 27 -38.79 12.65 -24.26
N ILE A 28 -39.35 13.56 -25.05
CA ILE A 28 -40.59 13.35 -25.78
C ILE A 28 -40.29 13.52 -27.26
N ALA A 29 -40.50 12.47 -28.04
CA ALA A 29 -40.44 12.51 -29.49
C ALA A 29 -41.82 12.72 -30.07
N TYR A 30 -41.91 13.61 -31.05
CA TYR A 30 -43.11 13.84 -31.84
C TYR A 30 -42.88 13.30 -33.25
N GLY A 31 -43.71 12.35 -33.66
CA GLY A 31 -43.72 11.80 -35.01
C GLY A 31 -45.02 12.15 -35.74
N LEU A 32 -44.98 12.10 -37.07
CA LEU A 32 -46.19 12.15 -37.91
C LEU A 32 -46.32 10.81 -38.62
N PHE A 33 -47.29 10.01 -38.20
CA PHE A 33 -47.65 8.78 -38.90
C PHE A 33 -48.56 9.11 -40.07
N HIS A 34 -48.18 8.65 -41.26
CA HIS A 34 -49.01 8.72 -42.46
C HIS A 34 -49.60 7.33 -42.69
N SER A 35 -50.93 7.23 -42.60
CA SER A 35 -51.62 6.02 -43.04
C SER A 35 -51.81 6.04 -44.56
N ASP A 36 -51.94 4.85 -45.15
CA ASP A 36 -52.18 4.67 -46.61
C ASP A 36 -53.48 5.35 -47.10
N LYS A 37 -54.36 5.75 -46.18
CA LYS A 37 -55.62 6.48 -46.45
C LYS A 37 -55.50 8.01 -46.33
N GLY A 38 -54.29 8.55 -46.16
CA GLY A 38 -54.04 10.00 -46.15
C GLY A 38 -54.24 10.71 -44.80
N TYR A 39 -54.57 9.98 -43.72
CA TYR A 39 -54.64 10.57 -42.38
C TYR A 39 -53.23 10.82 -41.83
N LYS A 40 -53.00 12.04 -41.33
CA LYS A 40 -51.80 12.42 -40.57
C LYS A 40 -52.13 12.39 -39.08
N GLN A 41 -51.57 11.44 -38.36
CA GLN A 41 -51.70 11.37 -36.91
C GLN A 41 -50.39 11.78 -36.25
N LYS A 42 -50.47 12.73 -35.32
CA LYS A 42 -49.34 13.05 -34.44
C LYS A 42 -49.20 11.92 -33.42
N ILE A 43 -48.03 11.30 -33.40
CA ILE A 43 -47.66 10.31 -32.37
C ILE A 43 -46.71 10.99 -31.40
N GLU A 44 -46.93 10.72 -30.12
CA GLU A 44 -46.05 11.11 -29.04
C GLU A 44 -45.46 9.84 -28.42
N SER A 45 -44.15 9.81 -28.23
CA SER A 45 -43.48 8.75 -27.50
C SER A 45 -42.53 9.36 -26.49
N SER A 46 -42.61 8.90 -25.23
CA SER A 46 -41.67 9.29 -24.19
C SER A 46 -40.58 8.24 -24.03
N PHE A 47 -39.37 8.69 -23.69
CA PHE A 47 -38.24 7.83 -23.37
C PHE A 47 -37.40 8.46 -22.26
N ARG A 48 -36.81 7.62 -21.42
CA ARG A 48 -35.95 8.04 -20.32
C ARG A 48 -34.50 8.09 -20.80
N LEU A 49 -33.82 9.21 -20.55
CA LEU A 49 -32.39 9.37 -20.72
C LEU A 49 -31.78 9.64 -19.35
N THR A 50 -30.90 8.74 -18.91
CA THR A 50 -30.13 8.91 -17.67
C THR A 50 -28.73 9.35 -18.03
N ILE A 51 -28.30 10.48 -17.48
CA ILE A 51 -26.95 11.03 -17.66
C ILE A 51 -26.22 10.87 -16.34
N ILE A 52 -25.25 9.96 -16.31
CA ILE A 52 -24.45 9.67 -15.13
C ILE A 52 -23.29 10.68 -15.10
N PRO A 53 -23.04 11.39 -13.99
CA PRO A 53 -21.91 12.30 -13.89
C PRO A 53 -20.60 11.53 -14.02
N ASP A 54 -19.52 12.20 -14.42
CA ASP A 54 -18.18 11.62 -14.29
C ASP A 54 -17.94 11.26 -12.81
N PRO A 55 -17.71 9.99 -12.45
CA PRO A 55 -17.48 9.60 -11.06
C PRO A 55 -16.35 10.40 -10.41
N ARG A 56 -15.36 10.86 -11.18
CA ARG A 56 -14.25 11.70 -10.70
C ARG A 56 -14.72 13.05 -10.17
N SER A 57 -15.75 13.62 -10.78
CA SER A 57 -16.33 14.92 -10.40
C SER A 57 -17.11 14.88 -9.07
N LEU A 58 -17.43 13.68 -8.58
CA LEU A 58 -18.13 13.49 -7.30
C LEU A 58 -17.18 13.53 -6.10
N TRP A 59 -15.88 13.27 -6.33
CA TRP A 59 -14.87 13.30 -5.29
C TRP A 59 -14.58 14.74 -4.87
N LYS A 60 -14.43 14.93 -3.56
CA LYS A 60 -14.14 16.21 -2.94
C LYS A 60 -12.77 16.09 -2.31
N ASN A 61 -12.05 17.22 -2.24
CA ASN A 61 -10.80 17.30 -1.51
C ASN A 61 -11.02 18.28 -0.36
N LEU A 62 -11.58 17.78 0.74
CA LEU A 62 -11.86 18.54 1.95
C LEU A 62 -10.63 18.51 2.86
N GLU A 63 -10.31 19.66 3.44
CA GLU A 63 -9.33 19.73 4.52
C GLU A 63 -9.93 19.17 5.81
N PRO A 64 -9.13 18.46 6.63
CA PRO A 64 -9.62 18.00 7.92
C PRO A 64 -9.89 19.14 8.88
N ASP A 65 -10.83 18.92 9.80
CA ASP A 65 -11.07 19.87 10.90
C ASP A 65 -9.81 19.94 11.78
N GLU A 66 -9.30 21.16 11.98
CA GLU A 66 -8.12 21.45 12.81
C GLU A 66 -8.28 20.99 14.27
N LYS A 67 -9.51 20.74 14.72
CA LYS A 67 -9.80 20.23 16.07
C LYS A 67 -9.62 18.73 16.22
N LEU A 68 -9.50 17.98 15.13
CA LEU A 68 -9.26 16.55 15.19
C LEU A 68 -7.89 16.27 15.83
N PRO A 69 -7.79 15.29 16.75
CA PRO A 69 -6.52 14.94 17.35
C PRO A 69 -5.57 14.31 16.32
N TYR A 70 -4.28 14.32 16.65
CA TYR A 70 -3.22 13.70 15.86
C TYR A 70 -3.23 14.20 14.40
N PRO A 71 -3.00 15.50 14.16
CA PRO A 71 -2.87 16.00 12.80
C PRO A 71 -1.70 15.30 12.10
N LYS A 72 -1.94 14.86 10.87
CA LYS A 72 -0.93 14.23 10.01
C LYS A 72 -0.87 14.95 8.66
N SER A 73 0.30 15.05 8.04
CA SER A 73 0.39 15.61 6.69
C SER A 73 -0.33 14.70 5.68
N HIS A 74 -0.92 15.30 4.63
CA HIS A 74 -1.57 14.52 3.55
C HIS A 74 -0.57 13.70 2.73
N ASN A 75 0.67 14.16 2.69
CA ASN A 75 1.74 13.59 1.92
C ASN A 75 2.96 13.45 2.81
N ASP A 76 3.74 12.40 2.58
CA ASP A 76 5.04 12.17 3.20
C ASP A 76 5.93 11.42 2.22
N SER A 77 7.23 11.68 2.28
CA SER A 77 8.21 11.04 1.42
C SER A 77 9.60 11.19 2.01
N ASP A 78 10.40 10.14 1.87
CA ASP A 78 11.78 10.13 2.35
C ASP A 78 12.68 9.38 1.37
N SER A 79 13.97 9.64 1.44
CA SER A 79 14.97 8.96 0.63
C SER A 79 16.31 8.90 1.35
N LEU A 80 16.98 7.75 1.28
CA LEU A 80 18.29 7.53 1.88
C LEU A 80 19.18 6.78 0.90
N GLU A 81 20.49 7.08 0.93
CA GLU A 81 21.52 6.31 0.27
C GLU A 81 22.41 5.68 1.35
N THR A 82 22.68 4.39 1.24
CA THR A 82 23.52 3.64 2.19
C THR A 82 24.99 3.74 1.81
N GLU A 83 25.90 3.39 2.73
CA GLU A 83 27.34 3.30 2.42
C GLU A 83 27.66 2.31 1.28
N ASP A 84 26.86 1.26 1.15
CA ASP A 84 26.94 0.27 0.07
C ASP A 84 26.28 0.71 -1.26
N ASN A 85 25.95 2.00 -1.42
CA ASN A 85 25.25 2.58 -2.57
C ASN A 85 23.86 1.97 -2.86
N ASN A 86 23.19 1.39 -1.86
CA ASN A 86 21.79 1.03 -1.98
C ASN A 86 20.94 2.28 -1.78
N ILE A 87 19.81 2.37 -2.48
CA ILE A 87 18.87 3.48 -2.36
C ILE A 87 17.61 2.99 -1.67
N LEU A 88 17.21 3.66 -0.59
CA LEU A 88 15.91 3.49 0.04
C LEU A 88 15.02 4.66 -0.34
N LEU A 89 13.79 4.39 -0.74
CA LEU A 89 12.78 5.40 -1.06
C LEU A 89 11.49 5.06 -0.30
N PHE A 90 10.80 6.10 0.17
CA PHE A 90 9.48 6.00 0.77
C PHE A 90 8.59 7.12 0.25
N ALA A 91 7.32 6.80 0.04
CA ALA A 91 6.29 7.79 -0.21
C ALA A 91 4.93 7.30 0.32
N SER A 92 4.15 8.23 0.82
CA SER A 92 2.83 7.98 1.37
C SER A 92 1.87 9.14 1.08
N LYS A 93 0.68 8.84 0.55
CA LYS A 93 -0.29 9.82 0.08
C LYS A 93 -1.69 9.53 0.62
N ARG A 94 -2.38 10.59 1.05
CA ARG A 94 -3.78 10.56 1.46
C ARG A 94 -4.68 10.10 0.33
N GLY A 95 -5.52 9.13 0.64
CA GLY A 95 -6.55 8.55 -0.19
C GLY A 95 -7.68 9.51 -0.50
N ARG A 96 -8.41 9.18 -1.56
CA ARG A 96 -9.57 9.95 -2.00
C ARG A 96 -10.76 9.76 -1.07
N SER A 97 -10.90 8.58 -0.45
CA SER A 97 -11.91 8.29 0.59
C SER A 97 -11.77 9.29 1.74
N HIS A 98 -10.58 9.42 2.31
CA HIS A 98 -10.27 10.36 3.39
C HIS A 98 -10.43 11.82 2.96
N ALA A 99 -9.92 12.19 1.80
CA ALA A 99 -10.09 13.53 1.26
C ALA A 99 -11.58 13.91 1.06
N HIS A 100 -12.43 12.95 0.68
CA HIS A 100 -13.86 13.22 0.44
C HIS A 100 -14.63 13.57 1.72
N ILE A 101 -14.25 12.97 2.84
CA ILE A 101 -14.90 13.19 4.14
C ILE A 101 -14.14 14.19 5.03
N GLY A 102 -13.00 14.71 4.57
CA GLY A 102 -12.18 15.65 5.35
C GLY A 102 -11.50 14.95 6.53
N THR A 103 -10.93 13.78 6.32
CA THR A 103 -10.04 13.12 7.29
C THR A 103 -8.61 13.12 6.79
N PHE A 104 -7.70 12.75 7.68
CA PHE A 104 -6.28 12.67 7.38
C PHE A 104 -5.94 11.32 6.75
N ARG A 105 -4.69 11.21 6.32
CA ARG A 105 -4.06 9.94 6.01
C ARG A 105 -3.90 9.11 7.30
N ASP A 106 -4.35 7.87 7.26
CA ASP A 106 -4.21 6.85 8.27
C ASP A 106 -2.96 5.98 8.04
N ASP A 107 -2.44 5.89 6.81
CA ASP A 107 -1.13 5.27 6.53
C ASP A 107 0.07 5.97 7.21
N ASP A 108 1.11 5.18 7.50
CA ASP A 108 2.44 5.62 7.94
C ASP A 108 3.57 4.73 7.41
N GLY A 109 4.81 5.20 7.49
CA GLY A 109 5.96 4.44 7.06
C GLY A 109 7.28 5.14 7.36
N LYS A 110 8.37 4.38 7.31
CA LYS A 110 9.70 4.85 7.69
C LYS A 110 10.78 4.00 7.06
N ILE A 111 11.83 4.68 6.59
CA ILE A 111 13.06 4.09 6.12
C ILE A 111 14.21 4.60 6.99
N VAL A 112 15.15 3.73 7.33
CA VAL A 112 16.26 4.09 8.22
C VAL A 112 17.40 3.09 8.11
N THR A 113 18.61 3.52 8.40
CA THR A 113 19.80 2.67 8.41
C THR A 113 20.46 2.64 9.79
N THR A 114 21.23 1.59 10.06
CA THR A 114 22.04 1.46 11.28
C THR A 114 23.53 1.64 10.94
N PRO A 115 24.36 2.04 11.92
CA PRO A 115 25.82 2.02 11.75
C PRO A 115 26.40 0.62 11.48
N SER A 116 25.64 -0.45 11.77
CA SER A 116 26.04 -1.85 11.48
C SER A 116 25.68 -2.30 10.05
N GLY A 117 25.25 -1.39 9.19
CA GLY A 117 24.95 -1.65 7.77
C GLY A 117 23.56 -2.23 7.51
N TRP A 118 22.70 -2.30 8.53
CA TRP A 118 21.32 -2.74 8.32
C TRP A 118 20.45 -1.58 7.81
N SER A 119 19.56 -1.90 6.89
CA SER A 119 18.55 -1.01 6.31
C SER A 119 17.17 -1.51 6.71
N VAL A 120 16.39 -0.70 7.41
CA VAL A 120 15.03 -1.05 7.86
C VAL A 120 14.01 -0.27 7.06
N LEU A 121 13.02 -0.99 6.52
CA LEU A 121 11.88 -0.41 5.81
C LEU A 121 10.60 -0.86 6.49
N CYS A 122 9.69 0.09 6.72
CA CYS A 122 8.41 -0.16 7.37
C CYS A 122 7.30 0.62 6.67
N VAL A 123 6.15 -0.03 6.46
CA VAL A 123 4.88 0.64 6.13
C VAL A 123 3.76 0.02 6.96
N ALA A 124 2.79 0.84 7.32
CA ALA A 124 1.63 0.44 8.11
C ALA A 124 0.39 1.18 7.61
N ASP A 125 -0.67 0.43 7.37
CA ASP A 125 -2.00 0.94 7.03
C ASP A 125 -2.90 0.92 8.28
N GLY A 126 -3.40 2.09 8.62
CA GLY A 126 -4.34 2.27 9.72
C GLY A 126 -5.76 1.95 9.29
N ALA A 127 -6.44 1.08 10.03
CA ALA A 127 -7.80 0.68 9.71
C ALA A 127 -8.76 1.88 9.62
N GLY A 128 -9.25 2.23 8.43
CA GLY A 128 -10.16 3.38 8.24
C GLY A 128 -11.50 3.29 8.99
N SER A 129 -11.82 2.12 9.56
CA SER A 129 -12.97 1.92 10.46
C SER A 129 -12.72 2.33 11.92
N CYS A 130 -11.48 2.69 12.28
CA CYS A 130 -11.03 2.96 13.63
C CYS A 130 -10.58 4.42 13.75
N SER A 131 -11.07 5.15 14.76
CA SER A 131 -10.95 6.61 14.80
C SER A 131 -9.53 7.14 15.08
N LEU A 132 -8.66 6.28 15.64
CA LEU A 132 -7.28 6.62 16.03
C LEU A 132 -6.25 5.78 15.26
N SER A 133 -6.66 5.14 14.17
CA SER A 133 -5.83 4.28 13.32
C SER A 133 -4.57 4.97 12.84
N ARG A 134 -4.66 6.26 12.47
CA ARG A 134 -3.50 7.09 12.07
C ARG A 134 -2.41 7.21 13.13
N GLU A 135 -2.80 7.25 14.39
CA GLU A 135 -1.88 7.35 15.52
C GLU A 135 -1.35 5.94 15.81
N GLY A 136 -2.18 4.90 15.61
CA GLY A 136 -1.77 3.50 15.62
C GLY A 136 -0.66 3.21 14.62
N SER A 137 -0.86 3.50 13.33
CA SER A 137 0.11 3.29 12.25
C SER A 137 1.42 4.05 12.48
N LYS A 138 1.33 5.30 12.97
CA LYS A 138 2.49 6.09 13.37
C LYS A 138 3.26 5.44 14.51
N ILE A 139 2.57 5.06 15.58
CA ILE A 139 3.18 4.42 16.76
C ILE A 139 3.86 3.13 16.36
N VAL A 140 3.22 2.25 15.59
CA VAL A 140 3.84 0.96 15.25
C VAL A 140 5.04 1.14 14.34
N THR A 141 4.97 2.06 13.38
CA THR A 141 6.10 2.36 12.49
C THR A 141 7.28 2.89 13.29
N ASP A 142 7.08 3.89 14.14
CA ASP A 142 8.15 4.46 14.95
C ASP A 142 8.71 3.44 15.96
N SER A 143 7.84 2.78 16.72
CA SER A 143 8.27 1.84 17.76
C SER A 143 8.94 0.59 17.19
N ALA A 144 8.42 0.02 16.10
CA ALA A 144 9.01 -1.18 15.49
C ALA A 144 10.37 -0.86 14.87
N THR A 145 10.47 0.22 14.08
CA THR A 145 11.73 0.59 13.44
C THR A 145 12.81 0.95 14.45
N ASN A 146 12.51 1.79 15.45
CA ASN A 146 13.47 2.20 16.47
C ASN A 146 13.97 1.00 17.28
N MET A 147 13.06 0.12 17.70
CA MET A 147 13.43 -1.09 18.45
C MET A 147 14.25 -2.05 17.58
N LEU A 148 13.88 -2.25 16.31
CA LEU A 148 14.63 -3.12 15.42
C LEU A 148 16.03 -2.60 15.15
N ILE A 149 16.20 -1.29 14.98
CA ILE A 149 17.52 -0.66 14.87
C ILE A 149 18.35 -0.92 16.12
N GLU A 150 17.79 -0.73 17.31
CA GLU A 150 18.52 -0.98 18.56
C GLU A 150 18.96 -2.44 18.67
N LEU A 151 18.07 -3.37 18.30
CA LEU A 151 18.32 -4.80 18.34
C LEU A 151 19.28 -5.27 17.23
N LEU A 152 19.42 -4.57 16.10
CA LEU A 152 20.34 -4.93 15.02
C LEU A 152 21.65 -4.14 15.05
N SER A 153 21.67 -3.03 15.77
CA SER A 153 22.91 -2.35 16.15
C SER A 153 23.61 -3.28 17.13
N PHE A 154 24.88 -3.59 16.91
CA PHE A 154 25.70 -4.48 17.77
C PHE A 154 25.51 -6.00 17.55
N GLN A 155 25.64 -6.78 18.62
CA GLN A 155 25.91 -8.22 18.59
C GLN A 155 24.82 -9.04 17.92
N ASN A 156 23.55 -8.74 18.20
CA ASN A 156 22.41 -9.47 17.66
C ASN A 156 22.35 -9.44 16.13
N GLY A 157 22.70 -8.31 15.49
CA GLY A 157 22.76 -8.20 14.04
C GLY A 157 23.87 -9.09 13.43
N ASN A 158 25.03 -9.14 14.09
CA ASN A 158 26.14 -10.01 13.66
C ASN A 158 25.86 -11.49 13.92
N ASP A 159 25.19 -11.81 15.03
CA ASP A 159 24.79 -13.17 15.38
C ASP A 159 23.81 -13.72 14.34
N ILE A 160 22.79 -12.93 13.94
CA ILE A 160 21.83 -13.34 12.90
C ILE A 160 22.55 -13.62 11.59
N GLU A 161 23.43 -12.72 11.16
CA GLU A 161 24.21 -12.88 9.93
C GLU A 161 25.05 -14.16 9.98
N THR A 162 25.81 -14.35 11.07
CA THR A 162 26.71 -15.48 11.24
C THR A 162 25.94 -16.80 11.28
N LEU A 163 24.94 -16.91 12.16
CA LEU A 163 24.12 -18.11 12.33
C LEU A 163 23.37 -18.46 11.05
N PHE A 164 22.84 -17.46 10.32
CA PHE A 164 22.13 -17.72 9.07
C PHE A 164 23.07 -18.27 7.99
N LEU A 165 24.26 -17.68 7.83
CA LEU A 165 25.25 -18.15 6.86
C LEU A 165 25.78 -19.54 7.23
N GLU A 166 26.05 -19.80 8.51
CA GLU A 166 26.46 -21.12 9.01
C GLU A 166 25.38 -22.17 8.76
N ASN A 167 24.10 -21.85 9.03
CA ASN A 167 22.99 -22.76 8.79
C ASN A 167 22.79 -23.05 7.29
N LEU A 168 23.12 -22.11 6.39
CA LEU A 168 23.09 -22.35 4.95
C LEU A 168 24.21 -23.29 4.48
N ASP A 169 25.39 -23.21 5.09
CA ASP A 169 26.54 -24.02 4.71
C ASP A 169 26.55 -25.41 5.38
N SER A 170 25.99 -25.54 6.57
CA SER A 170 25.97 -26.77 7.36
C SER A 170 24.71 -26.85 8.22
N PRO A 171 23.53 -27.07 7.61
CA PRO A 171 22.25 -27.03 8.32
C PRO A 171 22.17 -28.09 9.41
N SER A 172 21.73 -27.67 10.60
CA SER A 172 21.43 -28.56 11.72
C SER A 172 20.19 -28.09 12.50
N PRO A 173 19.46 -29.00 13.18
CA PRO A 173 18.33 -28.62 14.01
C PRO A 173 18.69 -27.60 15.10
N GLU A 174 19.91 -27.67 15.64
CA GLU A 174 20.41 -26.76 16.66
C GLU A 174 20.60 -25.34 16.10
N LEU A 175 21.22 -25.21 14.92
CA LEU A 175 21.38 -23.92 14.25
C LEU A 175 20.05 -23.31 13.84
N GLU A 176 19.10 -24.13 13.36
CA GLU A 176 17.75 -23.69 13.04
C GLU A 176 17.02 -23.15 14.28
N GLU A 177 17.14 -23.82 15.42
CA GLU A 177 16.56 -23.38 16.69
C GLU A 177 17.21 -22.08 17.19
N GLU A 178 18.54 -21.96 17.12
CA GLU A 178 19.26 -20.74 17.50
C GLU A 178 18.93 -19.55 16.59
N LEU A 179 18.85 -19.78 15.28
CA LEU A 179 18.45 -18.76 14.33
C LEU A 179 17.01 -18.29 14.57
N GLN A 180 16.08 -19.23 14.77
CA GLN A 180 14.69 -18.92 15.10
C GLN A 180 14.59 -18.08 16.38
N LYS A 181 15.36 -18.43 17.42
CA LYS A 181 15.44 -17.66 18.66
C LYS A 181 15.96 -16.24 18.39
N LYS A 182 16.97 -16.07 17.54
CA LYS A 182 17.49 -14.74 17.19
C LYS A 182 16.49 -13.90 16.40
N LEU A 183 15.69 -14.51 15.50
CA LEU A 183 14.58 -13.82 14.85
C LEU A 183 13.52 -13.38 15.87
N GLU A 184 13.23 -14.21 16.87
CA GLU A 184 12.32 -13.89 17.97
C GLU A 184 12.83 -12.73 18.83
N GLU A 185 14.13 -12.72 19.15
CA GLU A 185 14.81 -11.67 19.91
C GLU A 185 14.99 -10.35 19.14
N THR A 186 14.78 -10.34 17.82
CA THR A 186 14.96 -9.16 16.96
C THR A 186 13.65 -8.69 16.34
N ILE A 187 13.36 -9.08 15.09
CA ILE A 187 12.25 -8.52 14.31
C ILE A 187 10.87 -8.81 14.91
N VAL A 188 10.71 -9.97 15.56
CA VAL A 188 9.47 -10.31 16.27
C VAL A 188 9.35 -9.49 17.56
N SER A 189 10.43 -9.38 18.34
CA SER A 189 10.47 -8.54 19.55
C SER A 189 10.18 -7.07 19.24
N ALA A 190 10.72 -6.55 18.14
CA ALA A 190 10.44 -5.19 17.66
C ALA A 190 8.95 -5.00 17.30
N SER A 191 8.37 -5.97 16.60
CA SER A 191 6.94 -5.96 16.25
C SER A 191 6.05 -6.07 17.50
N TYR A 192 6.44 -6.87 18.50
CA TYR A 192 5.74 -6.96 19.78
C TYR A 192 5.89 -5.69 20.62
N HIS A 193 7.05 -5.03 20.55
CA HIS A 193 7.27 -3.74 21.20
C HIS A 193 6.36 -2.65 20.63
N ALA A 194 6.16 -2.61 19.31
CA ALA A 194 5.19 -1.74 18.67
C ALA A 194 3.74 -1.98 19.16
N LEU A 195 3.32 -3.23 19.30
CA LEU A 195 2.01 -3.54 19.88
C LEU A 195 1.90 -3.04 21.34
N LYS A 196 2.94 -3.25 22.15
CA LYS A 196 2.97 -2.74 23.53
C LYS A 196 2.89 -1.21 23.58
N ALA A 197 3.48 -0.50 22.62
CA ALA A 197 3.38 0.95 22.52
C ALA A 197 1.94 1.42 22.23
N ILE A 198 1.21 0.71 21.36
CA ILE A 198 -0.25 0.93 21.18
C ILE A 198 -0.99 0.72 22.50
N HIS A 199 -0.74 -0.40 23.20
CA HIS A 199 -1.39 -0.70 24.48
C HIS A 199 -1.16 0.42 25.50
N GLN A 200 0.07 0.92 25.60
CA GLN A 200 0.42 2.02 26.49
C GLN A 200 -0.33 3.29 26.10
N LYS A 201 -0.33 3.65 24.80
CA LYS A 201 -1.06 4.83 24.31
C LYS A 201 -2.56 4.75 24.61
N ALA A 202 -3.16 3.59 24.39
CA ALA A 202 -4.58 3.37 24.67
C ALA A 202 -4.90 3.54 26.16
N GLN A 203 -4.02 3.03 27.04
CA GLN A 203 -4.16 3.23 28.49
C GLN A 203 -4.00 4.70 28.89
N ASP A 204 -2.96 5.37 28.41
CA ASP A 204 -2.65 6.78 28.74
C ASP A 204 -3.76 7.74 28.29
N THR A 205 -4.46 7.39 27.21
CA THR A 205 -5.55 8.21 26.64
C THR A 205 -6.95 7.72 27.02
N ASN A 206 -7.05 6.65 27.83
CA ASN A 206 -8.31 5.98 28.18
C ASN A 206 -9.19 5.64 26.96
N GLN A 207 -8.54 5.11 25.92
CA GLN A 207 -9.16 4.70 24.66
C GLN A 207 -9.16 3.17 24.55
N HIS A 208 -10.07 2.62 23.75
CA HIS A 208 -10.05 1.20 23.45
C HIS A 208 -8.92 0.90 22.47
N ILE A 209 -8.12 -0.15 22.72
CA ILE A 209 -6.98 -0.51 21.86
C ILE A 209 -7.35 -0.65 20.38
N LYS A 210 -8.53 -1.20 20.10
CA LYS A 210 -9.05 -1.38 18.74
C LYS A 210 -9.14 -0.07 17.95
N GLU A 211 -9.28 1.09 18.60
CA GLU A 211 -9.27 2.38 17.90
C GLU A 211 -7.93 2.68 17.21
N PHE A 212 -6.85 2.03 17.61
CA PHE A 212 -5.50 2.17 17.03
C PHE A 212 -5.15 1.02 16.07
N SER A 213 -6.15 0.28 15.55
CA SER A 213 -5.89 -0.89 14.70
C SER A 213 -5.12 -0.50 13.43
N THR A 214 -4.06 -1.26 13.14
CA THR A 214 -3.14 -1.01 12.03
C THR A 214 -2.46 -2.31 11.59
N THR A 215 -2.08 -2.38 10.32
CA THR A 215 -1.18 -3.40 9.77
C THR A 215 0.28 -3.08 10.14
N LEU A 216 1.20 -3.98 9.84
CA LEU A 216 2.64 -3.76 9.98
C LEU A 216 3.39 -4.64 8.97
N LEU A 217 4.01 -3.99 7.99
CA LEU A 217 4.96 -4.59 7.06
C LEU A 217 6.35 -4.08 7.39
N LEU A 218 7.22 -4.94 7.91
CA LEU A 218 8.53 -4.57 8.43
C LEU A 218 9.60 -5.44 7.79
N THR A 219 10.70 -4.83 7.35
CA THR A 219 11.86 -5.55 6.84
C THR A 219 13.16 -4.99 7.39
N ALA A 220 14.19 -5.85 7.45
CA ALA A 220 15.57 -5.43 7.63
C ALA A 220 16.44 -6.10 6.56
N HIS A 221 17.28 -5.32 5.91
CA HIS A 221 18.18 -5.74 4.83
C HIS A 221 19.63 -5.47 5.23
N LYS A 222 20.53 -6.38 4.84
CA LYS A 222 21.98 -6.17 4.94
C LYS A 222 22.69 -6.76 3.72
N LYS A 223 23.61 -6.01 3.14
CA LYS A 223 24.54 -6.52 2.11
C LYS A 223 25.65 -7.32 2.79
N VAL A 224 25.95 -8.49 2.25
CA VAL A 224 27.01 -9.40 2.68
C VAL A 224 27.81 -9.86 1.47
N GLU A 225 28.96 -10.49 1.65
CA GLU A 225 29.80 -10.93 0.53
C GLU A 225 29.06 -11.85 -0.47
N ARG A 226 28.16 -12.70 0.04
CA ARG A 226 27.39 -13.68 -0.76
C ARG A 226 26.09 -13.12 -1.36
N GLY A 227 25.76 -11.85 -1.14
CA GLY A 227 24.53 -11.23 -1.64
C GLY A 227 23.87 -10.34 -0.59
N HIS A 228 22.59 -10.58 -0.32
CA HIS A 228 21.78 -9.75 0.56
C HIS A 228 20.93 -10.61 1.49
N ILE A 229 21.06 -10.37 2.80
CA ILE A 229 20.21 -10.95 3.82
C ILE A 229 19.00 -10.05 4.01
N ILE A 230 17.79 -10.63 3.97
CA ILE A 230 16.53 -9.91 4.15
C ILE A 230 15.70 -10.63 5.21
N LEU A 231 15.38 -9.92 6.29
CA LEU A 231 14.43 -10.29 7.32
C LEU A 231 13.08 -9.62 7.01
N SER A 232 11.97 -10.32 7.24
CA SER A 232 10.63 -9.72 7.17
C SER A 232 9.78 -10.09 8.38
N PHE A 233 8.86 -9.20 8.76
CA PHE A 233 7.69 -9.47 9.58
C PHE A 233 6.47 -8.86 8.91
N TRP A 234 5.43 -9.66 8.70
CA TRP A 234 4.22 -9.25 7.97
C TRP A 234 2.95 -9.55 8.77
N ILE A 235 2.13 -8.51 8.96
CA ILE A 235 0.71 -8.62 9.35
C ILE A 235 -0.12 -7.61 8.57
N GLY A 236 -1.18 -8.08 7.91
CA GLY A 236 -2.04 -7.27 7.05
C GLY A 236 -2.15 -7.81 5.63
N ASP A 237 -2.76 -7.01 4.77
CA ASP A 237 -3.18 -7.31 3.38
C ASP A 237 -2.42 -6.49 2.32
N GLY A 238 -1.45 -5.68 2.73
CA GLY A 238 -0.44 -5.13 1.81
C GLY A 238 0.51 -6.21 1.27
N VAL A 239 1.71 -5.82 0.83
CA VAL A 239 2.69 -6.76 0.26
C VAL A 239 4.12 -6.45 0.65
N ILE A 240 4.92 -7.50 0.90
CA ILE A 240 6.38 -7.46 0.94
C ILE A 240 6.93 -8.42 -0.11
N ALA A 241 7.74 -7.94 -1.05
CA ALA A 241 8.28 -8.79 -2.11
C ALA A 241 9.69 -8.42 -2.58
N ILE A 242 10.47 -9.44 -2.93
CA ILE A 242 11.74 -9.31 -3.64
C ILE A 242 11.48 -9.54 -5.12
N TYR A 243 11.59 -8.48 -5.91
CA TYR A 243 11.33 -8.48 -7.35
C TYR A 243 12.62 -8.63 -8.15
N HIS A 244 12.63 -9.57 -9.09
CA HIS A 244 13.68 -9.79 -10.07
C HIS A 244 13.12 -9.54 -11.47
N LYS A 245 13.49 -8.41 -12.08
CA LYS A 245 12.94 -7.91 -13.34
C LYS A 245 12.93 -8.96 -14.46
N GLY A 246 11.73 -9.33 -14.91
CA GLY A 246 11.52 -10.32 -15.97
C GLY A 246 11.93 -11.76 -15.62
N GLN A 247 12.15 -12.07 -14.34
CA GLN A 247 12.64 -13.40 -13.91
C GLN A 247 11.71 -14.06 -12.90
N LYS A 248 11.61 -13.51 -11.68
CA LYS A 248 10.84 -14.11 -10.58
C LYS A 248 10.44 -13.07 -9.53
N ILE A 249 9.50 -13.47 -8.69
CA ILE A 249 9.05 -12.73 -7.51
C ILE A 249 9.11 -13.66 -6.30
N GLU A 250 9.59 -13.14 -5.18
CA GLU A 250 9.59 -13.84 -3.89
C GLU A 250 8.75 -13.03 -2.90
N ILE A 251 7.56 -13.53 -2.55
CA ILE A 251 6.68 -12.91 -1.56
C ILE A 251 7.15 -13.31 -0.16
N LEU A 252 7.35 -12.32 0.72
CA LEU A 252 7.97 -12.53 2.04
C LEU A 252 6.94 -12.63 3.19
N GLY A 253 5.77 -13.20 2.89
CA GLY A 253 4.68 -13.44 3.84
C GLY A 253 3.43 -14.00 3.16
N GLU A 254 2.42 -14.33 3.97
CA GLU A 254 1.08 -14.69 3.51
C GLU A 254 0.15 -13.50 3.79
N PRO A 255 -0.50 -12.87 2.79
CA PRO A 255 -1.50 -11.83 3.05
C PRO A 255 -2.60 -12.37 3.97
N ASP A 256 -2.93 -11.65 5.04
CA ASP A 256 -4.04 -12.04 5.92
C ASP A 256 -5.36 -11.47 5.42
N SER A 257 -5.82 -11.94 4.27
CA SER A 257 -7.25 -11.95 4.02
C SER A 257 -7.86 -13.02 4.95
N GLY A 258 -8.62 -12.64 5.97
CA GLY A 258 -9.12 -13.51 7.03
C GLY A 258 -9.96 -14.73 6.59
N GLU A 259 -10.58 -15.43 7.56
CA GLU A 259 -11.41 -16.64 7.30
C GLU A 259 -12.58 -16.40 6.33
N PHE A 260 -12.93 -15.13 6.09
CA PHE A 260 -13.82 -14.67 5.03
C PHE A 260 -13.02 -13.79 4.07
N ALA A 261 -13.23 -14.00 2.76
CA ALA A 261 -12.62 -13.16 1.72
C ALA A 261 -12.84 -11.66 2.03
N GLY A 262 -11.76 -10.90 2.15
CA GLY A 262 -11.79 -9.44 2.33
C GLY A 262 -11.74 -8.92 3.77
N GLN A 263 -11.31 -9.70 4.78
CA GLN A 263 -11.09 -9.19 6.13
C GLN A 263 -9.59 -8.99 6.43
N THR A 264 -9.13 -7.76 6.55
CA THR A 264 -7.76 -7.42 6.98
C THR A 264 -7.50 -7.88 8.41
N ARG A 265 -6.33 -8.48 8.65
CA ARG A 265 -5.85 -8.78 10.01
C ARG A 265 -4.86 -7.71 10.48
N PHE A 266 -5.13 -7.15 11.65
CA PHE A 266 -4.32 -6.11 12.26
C PHE A 266 -3.38 -6.66 13.33
N LEU A 267 -2.37 -5.86 13.71
CA LEU A 267 -1.43 -6.18 14.78
C LEU A 267 -2.16 -6.36 16.13
N SER A 268 -2.08 -7.56 16.72
CA SER A 268 -2.82 -7.93 17.94
C SER A 268 -2.10 -9.01 18.74
N ASN A 269 -2.46 -9.20 20.02
CA ASN A 269 -1.74 -10.16 20.88
C ASN A 269 -1.82 -11.61 20.39
N ASP A 270 -2.92 -12.01 19.73
CA ASP A 270 -3.14 -13.39 19.30
C ASP A 270 -2.14 -13.83 18.21
N ILE A 271 -1.49 -12.91 17.49
CA ILE A 271 -0.50 -13.27 16.46
C ILE A 271 0.86 -13.65 17.06
N PHE A 272 1.13 -13.33 18.32
CA PHE A 272 2.40 -13.56 19.02
C PHE A 272 2.45 -14.93 19.71
N ASN A 273 1.95 -15.96 19.02
CA ASN A 273 2.17 -17.36 19.37
C ASN A 273 3.14 -18.00 18.38
N LYS A 274 3.89 -19.03 18.81
CA LYS A 274 4.97 -19.65 18.01
C LYS A 274 4.54 -20.00 16.57
N LYS A 275 3.34 -20.58 16.38
CA LYS A 275 2.84 -20.99 15.05
C LYS A 275 2.52 -19.80 14.15
N SER A 276 1.89 -18.76 14.70
CA SER A 276 1.55 -17.56 13.93
C SER A 276 2.81 -16.75 13.59
N VAL A 277 3.72 -16.57 14.55
CA VAL A 277 4.99 -15.86 14.31
C VAL A 277 5.80 -16.52 13.19
N ALA A 278 5.93 -17.85 13.20
CA ALA A 278 6.67 -18.57 12.16
C ALA A 278 6.12 -18.36 10.73
N LYS A 279 4.82 -18.07 10.57
CA LYS A 279 4.19 -17.76 9.28
C LYS A 279 4.41 -16.33 8.83
N ARG A 280 4.78 -15.44 9.76
CA ARG A 280 4.88 -13.99 9.58
C ARG A 280 6.29 -13.52 9.42
N THR A 281 7.24 -14.32 9.86
CA THR A 281 8.66 -14.01 9.85
C THR A 281 9.36 -14.82 8.78
N SER A 282 10.24 -14.16 8.02
CA SER A 282 11.13 -14.87 7.09
C SER A 282 12.55 -14.31 7.14
N ILE A 283 13.52 -15.13 6.74
CA ILE A 283 14.91 -14.75 6.49
C ILE A 283 15.36 -15.37 5.16
N ASN A 284 15.94 -14.56 4.29
CA ASN A 284 16.33 -14.97 2.95
C ASN A 284 17.73 -14.47 2.61
N LEU A 285 18.50 -15.26 1.85
CA LEU A 285 19.73 -14.82 1.18
C LEU A 285 19.47 -14.77 -0.32
N VAL A 286 19.54 -13.58 -0.91
CA VAL A 286 19.42 -13.39 -2.36
C VAL A 286 20.72 -12.82 -2.93
N LYS A 287 21.20 -13.39 -4.03
CA LYS A 287 22.48 -12.99 -4.63
C LYS A 287 22.43 -11.55 -5.15
N ASP A 288 21.37 -11.24 -5.88
CA ASP A 288 21.02 -9.96 -6.47
C ASP A 288 19.49 -9.88 -6.59
N PHE A 289 18.95 -8.68 -6.77
CA PHE A 289 17.52 -8.44 -7.06
C PHE A 289 17.36 -7.03 -7.65
N THR A 290 16.18 -6.73 -8.20
CA THR A 290 15.88 -5.40 -8.75
C THR A 290 15.35 -4.45 -7.68
N ALA A 291 14.41 -4.92 -6.85
CA ALA A 291 13.88 -4.13 -5.75
C ALA A 291 13.29 -5.02 -4.64
N LEU A 292 13.48 -4.62 -3.39
CA LEU A 292 12.66 -5.07 -2.26
C LEU A 292 11.55 -4.03 -2.11
N ILE A 293 10.29 -4.45 -2.18
CA ILE A 293 9.12 -3.58 -2.24
C ILE A 293 8.20 -3.91 -1.07
N LEU A 294 7.82 -2.89 -0.30
CA LEU A 294 6.77 -2.94 0.71
C LEU A 294 5.67 -1.96 0.30
N ALA A 295 4.41 -2.40 0.25
CA ALA A 295 3.30 -1.54 -0.15
C ALA A 295 2.02 -1.86 0.61
N THR A 296 1.23 -0.84 0.95
CA THR A 296 -0.11 -1.00 1.54
C THR A 296 -1.11 -1.47 0.47
N ASP A 297 -2.28 -1.94 0.91
CA ASP A 297 -3.38 -2.41 0.05
C ASP A 297 -3.82 -1.34 -0.97
N GLY A 298 -3.79 -0.05 -0.61
CA GLY A 298 -4.09 1.04 -1.52
C GLY A 298 -3.16 1.13 -2.73
N VAL A 299 -1.99 0.47 -2.69
CA VAL A 299 -1.12 0.24 -3.86
C VAL A 299 -1.28 -1.20 -4.38
N SER A 300 -1.22 -2.24 -3.55
CA SER A 300 -1.24 -3.62 -4.07
C SER A 300 -2.57 -3.99 -4.74
N ASP A 301 -3.71 -3.56 -4.21
CA ASP A 301 -5.03 -3.90 -4.75
C ASP A 301 -5.25 -3.38 -6.17
N PRO A 302 -4.92 -2.11 -6.52
CA PRO A 302 -4.99 -1.63 -7.90
C PRO A 302 -4.16 -2.39 -8.94
N PHE A 303 -3.01 -2.96 -8.56
CA PHE A 303 -2.08 -3.56 -9.53
C PHE A 303 -2.19 -5.08 -9.59
N PHE A 304 -2.54 -5.73 -8.47
CA PHE A 304 -2.59 -7.18 -8.37
C PHE A 304 -4.01 -7.70 -8.20
N ASN A 305 -4.90 -6.98 -7.54
CA ASN A 305 -6.32 -7.31 -7.28
C ASN A 305 -6.59 -8.58 -6.45
N THR A 306 -5.70 -9.59 -6.47
CA THR A 306 -5.88 -10.90 -5.83
C THR A 306 -4.54 -11.50 -5.44
N ASP A 307 -4.51 -12.32 -4.40
CA ASP A 307 -3.31 -13.06 -3.97
C ASP A 307 -2.69 -13.94 -5.06
N GLU A 308 -3.52 -14.51 -5.93
CA GLU A 308 -3.05 -15.32 -7.06
C GLU A 308 -2.30 -14.49 -8.11
N ASN A 309 -2.62 -13.20 -8.23
CA ASN A 309 -1.89 -12.30 -9.11
C ASN A 309 -0.63 -11.73 -8.44
N LEU A 310 -0.57 -11.64 -7.10
CA LEU A 310 0.68 -11.31 -6.39
C LEU A 310 1.78 -12.34 -6.68
N LYS A 311 1.42 -13.59 -6.99
CA LYS A 311 2.37 -14.66 -7.34
C LYS A 311 2.79 -14.69 -8.81
N LYS A 312 2.26 -13.80 -9.66
CA LYS A 312 2.50 -13.80 -11.12
C LYS A 312 3.52 -12.73 -11.51
N ILE A 313 4.66 -13.16 -12.04
CA ILE A 313 5.74 -12.25 -12.45
C ILE A 313 5.28 -11.23 -13.50
N GLU A 314 4.35 -11.60 -14.38
CA GLU A 314 3.84 -10.70 -15.43
C GLU A 314 3.15 -9.47 -14.84
N LYS A 315 2.49 -9.63 -13.68
CA LYS A 315 1.85 -8.52 -12.96
C LYS A 315 2.87 -7.58 -12.34
N TRP A 316 3.95 -8.12 -11.81
CA TRP A 316 5.06 -7.33 -11.28
C TRP A 316 5.84 -6.61 -12.38
N ASP A 317 6.02 -7.25 -13.55
CA ASP A 317 6.64 -6.60 -14.70
C ASP A 317 5.79 -5.44 -15.23
N ASP A 318 4.46 -5.59 -15.29
CA ASP A 318 3.54 -4.50 -15.65
C ASP A 318 3.58 -3.36 -14.62
N PHE A 319 3.53 -3.69 -13.33
CA PHE A 319 3.69 -2.71 -12.23
C PHE A 319 5.03 -1.96 -12.35
N TRP A 320 6.13 -2.71 -12.44
CA TRP A 320 7.48 -2.16 -12.45
C TRP A 320 7.73 -1.27 -13.66
N LYS A 321 7.27 -1.70 -14.84
CA LYS A 321 7.39 -0.91 -16.08
C LYS A 321 6.76 0.48 -15.97
N ASP A 322 5.67 0.61 -15.23
CA ASP A 322 5.06 1.92 -14.98
C ASP A 322 5.75 2.66 -13.83
N PHE A 323 5.95 1.97 -12.71
CA PHE A 323 6.50 2.52 -11.48
C PHE A 323 7.95 3.05 -11.65
N SER A 324 8.80 2.30 -12.36
CA SER A 324 10.24 2.60 -12.46
C SER A 324 10.56 3.88 -13.24
N LYS A 325 9.62 4.41 -14.02
CA LYS A 325 9.73 5.72 -14.68
C LYS A 325 9.88 6.89 -13.70
N ASN A 326 9.48 6.68 -12.44
CA ASN A 326 9.55 7.69 -11.39
C ASN A 326 10.90 7.67 -10.66
N ILE A 327 11.75 6.68 -10.93
CA ILE A 327 13.01 6.47 -10.22
C ILE A 327 14.18 7.00 -11.04
N GLU A 328 14.92 7.93 -10.44
CA GLU A 328 16.19 8.44 -10.91
C GLU A 328 17.25 8.13 -9.85
N ILE A 329 18.02 7.05 -10.05
CA ILE A 329 19.04 6.56 -9.08
C ILE A 329 19.99 7.67 -8.63
N SER A 330 20.41 8.55 -9.55
CA SER A 330 21.29 9.68 -9.25
C SER A 330 20.65 10.79 -8.39
N ASN A 331 19.35 10.73 -8.14
CA ASN A 331 18.62 11.70 -7.34
C ASN A 331 17.50 11.01 -6.52
N PRO A 332 17.84 10.37 -5.38
CA PRO A 332 16.88 9.70 -4.52
C PRO A 332 15.75 10.62 -4.04
N GLU A 333 16.05 11.86 -3.66
CA GLU A 333 15.07 12.84 -3.19
C GLU A 333 14.03 13.19 -4.28
N LYS A 334 14.48 13.39 -5.52
CA LYS A 334 13.56 13.60 -6.64
C LYS A 334 12.74 12.34 -6.92
N SER A 335 13.33 11.16 -6.75
CA SER A 335 12.64 9.89 -6.94
C SER A 335 11.49 9.71 -5.94
N SER A 336 11.72 9.97 -4.66
CA SER A 336 10.66 9.88 -3.64
C SER A 336 9.51 10.87 -3.91
N ASN A 337 9.83 12.09 -4.35
CA ASN A 337 8.83 13.08 -4.76
C ASN A 337 8.04 12.68 -6.03
N ASN A 338 8.71 12.09 -7.02
CA ASN A 338 8.05 11.57 -8.22
C ASN A 338 7.12 10.39 -7.87
N ILE A 339 7.56 9.49 -7.00
CA ILE A 339 6.74 8.38 -6.51
C ILE A 339 5.52 8.93 -5.77
N LEU A 340 5.70 9.91 -4.87
CA LEU A 340 4.60 10.57 -4.17
C LEU A 340 3.57 11.16 -5.14
N SER A 341 4.02 11.73 -6.25
CA SER A 341 3.15 12.22 -7.32
C SER A 341 2.44 11.08 -8.06
N TRP A 342 3.17 10.00 -8.37
CA TRP A 342 2.65 8.81 -9.03
C TRP A 342 1.57 8.09 -8.21
N LEU A 343 1.67 8.11 -6.87
CA LEU A 343 0.64 7.57 -5.96
C LEU A 343 -0.74 8.23 -6.14
N ASP A 344 -0.87 9.32 -6.90
CA ASP A 344 -2.18 9.88 -7.30
C ASP A 344 -2.85 9.15 -8.47
N PHE A 345 -2.36 8.00 -8.94
CA PHE A 345 -2.97 7.29 -10.07
C PHE A 345 -4.47 6.99 -9.84
N TRP A 346 -5.27 6.95 -10.90
CA TRP A 346 -6.69 6.63 -10.79
C TRP A 346 -6.91 5.13 -10.89
N SER A 347 -7.55 4.54 -9.87
CA SER A 347 -8.07 3.17 -9.92
C SER A 347 -9.55 3.18 -9.55
N ILE A 348 -10.35 2.44 -10.32
CA ILE A 348 -11.78 2.33 -10.06
C ILE A 348 -11.98 1.40 -8.87
N GLY A 349 -12.67 1.88 -7.83
CA GLY A 349 -12.95 1.08 -6.63
C GLY A 349 -11.90 1.20 -5.52
N ASN A 350 -10.69 1.69 -5.83
CA ASN A 350 -9.59 1.77 -4.85
C ASN A 350 -9.29 3.24 -4.54
N HIS A 351 -9.62 3.64 -3.32
CA HIS A 351 -9.66 5.05 -2.91
C HIS A 351 -8.92 5.31 -1.61
N ASP A 352 -8.28 4.28 -1.06
CA ASP A 352 -7.56 4.30 0.22
C ASP A 352 -6.27 5.10 0.14
N ASP A 353 -5.67 5.30 1.31
CA ASP A 353 -4.32 5.84 1.40
C ASP A 353 -3.35 4.90 0.69
N ARG A 354 -2.23 5.45 0.25
CA ARG A 354 -1.25 4.69 -0.53
C ARG A 354 0.13 4.93 0.01
N SER A 355 0.79 3.87 0.42
CA SER A 355 2.16 3.92 0.90
C SER A 355 3.01 2.85 0.25
N ILE A 356 4.22 3.23 -0.10
CA ILE A 356 5.22 2.33 -0.66
C ILE A 356 6.60 2.68 -0.12
N ALA A 357 7.34 1.67 0.29
CA ALA A 357 8.76 1.76 0.60
C ALA A 357 9.52 0.77 -0.29
N LEU A 358 10.71 1.14 -0.74
CA LEU A 358 11.54 0.27 -1.55
C LEU A 358 13.02 0.41 -1.23
N LEU A 359 13.75 -0.69 -1.40
CA LEU A 359 15.19 -0.73 -1.44
C LEU A 359 15.65 -1.20 -2.82
N LEU A 360 16.50 -0.39 -3.45
CA LEU A 360 17.20 -0.68 -4.69
C LEU A 360 18.66 -1.00 -4.36
N PRO A 361 19.13 -2.25 -4.55
CA PRO A 361 20.54 -2.55 -4.36
C PRO A 361 21.43 -1.79 -5.35
N GLU A 362 22.69 -1.57 -5.00
CA GLU A 362 23.68 -1.01 -5.92
C GLU A 362 23.67 -1.71 -7.28
N GLY A 363 23.64 -0.94 -8.37
CA GLY A 363 23.63 -1.47 -9.73
C GLY A 363 22.25 -1.97 -10.21
N SER A 364 21.17 -1.72 -9.45
CA SER A 364 19.80 -2.05 -9.87
C SER A 364 19.46 -1.51 -11.25
N ASN A 365 18.91 -2.38 -12.10
CA ASN A 365 18.46 -2.03 -13.45
C ASN A 365 16.99 -1.58 -13.45
N VAL A 366 16.78 -0.34 -13.03
CA VAL A 366 15.47 0.34 -12.94
C VAL A 366 14.76 0.40 -14.29
#